data_AF-L7ISX3-F1
#
_entry.id   AF-L7ISX3-F1
#
_cell.length_a   1.000
_cell.length_b   1.000
_cell.length_c   1.000
_cell.angle_alpha   90.00
_cell.angle_beta   90.00
_cell.angle_gamma   90.00
#
_symmetry.space_group_name_H-M   'P 1'
#
loop_
_entity.id
_entity.type
_entity.pdbx_description
1 polymer ?
#
loop_
_entity_poly.entity_id
_entity_poly.type
_entity_poly.pdbx_seq_one_letter_code
_entity_poly.pdbx_strand_id
1 'polypeptide(L)'
;MSNITPTFDGLLKQREASTTKKAFSLEQLDEFLKEAYRINSHISLLHTQLKNVRQAYLSTAPSRKSQLHSKLKPHHKALTDREREEVDANAKKMLRELNASIRTLADAEQLRHETELALIRKKHSSGLGMLGSWASGGKSGTGGMLGGKKSKEHEQAEAKEAQMAGHRDGVLHFLRQRLQQCVETQQSMMEVRLTREVEKSRSVLAKARPGSMHVGAIGAQPSFGASLGDRDLDGPTLPGTSFIPLQDEEKKRGPPPPDLTEEEVQMFEKGSQDMMKYYESTLEKVIPQELSSSFKIP
;
A
#
# COMPACT_ATOMS: atom_id res chain seq x y z
N MET A 1 22.34 -26.79 -8.91
CA MET A 1 23.53 -26.63 -8.06
C MET A 1 23.40 -27.59 -6.88
N SER A 2 24.39 -28.46 -6.68
CA SER A 2 24.38 -29.53 -5.69
C SER A 2 24.53 -29.00 -4.27
N ASN A 3 23.78 -29.57 -3.32
CA ASN A 3 23.87 -29.20 -1.91
C ASN A 3 25.13 -29.82 -1.29
N ILE A 4 26.16 -28.99 -1.06
CA ILE A 4 27.48 -29.36 -0.53
C ILE A 4 27.55 -29.36 1.02
N THR A 5 26.48 -28.96 1.69
CA THR A 5 26.41 -28.93 3.15
C THR A 5 26.69 -30.29 3.81
N PRO A 6 26.16 -31.44 3.33
CA PRO A 6 26.41 -32.72 4.00
C PRO A 6 27.86 -33.21 3.87
N THR A 7 28.53 -32.95 2.74
CA THR A 7 29.94 -33.29 2.56
C THR A 7 30.84 -32.39 3.43
N PHE A 8 30.53 -31.10 3.52
CA PHE A 8 31.24 -30.16 4.39
C PHE A 8 31.05 -30.48 5.87
N ASP A 9 29.82 -30.79 6.31
CA ASP A 9 29.55 -31.21 7.69
C ASP A 9 30.27 -32.52 8.06
N GLY A 10 30.44 -33.44 7.09
CA GLY A 10 31.25 -34.64 7.27
C GLY A 10 32.73 -34.32 7.51
N LEU A 11 33.30 -33.38 6.77
CA LEU A 11 34.68 -32.92 6.94
C LEU A 11 34.89 -32.17 8.26
N LEU A 12 33.91 -31.38 8.71
CA LEU A 12 33.97 -30.71 10.01
C LEU A 12 33.96 -31.70 11.18
N LYS A 13 33.12 -32.74 11.10
CA LYS A 13 33.09 -33.81 12.11
C LYS A 13 34.42 -34.58 12.20
N GLN A 14 35.09 -34.82 11.06
CA GLN A 14 36.42 -35.45 11.05
C GLN A 14 37.51 -34.58 11.70
N ARG A 15 37.30 -33.27 11.81
CA ARG A 15 38.23 -32.31 12.43
C ARG A 15 37.80 -31.91 13.84
N GLU A 16 36.86 -32.64 14.45
CA GLU A 16 36.25 -32.33 15.76
C GLU A 16 35.64 -30.92 15.85
N ALA A 17 35.26 -30.35 14.70
CA ALA A 17 34.64 -29.04 14.62
C ALA A 17 33.10 -29.13 14.69
N SER A 18 32.47 -28.10 15.27
CA SER A 18 31.02 -28.00 15.35
C SER A 18 30.37 -28.00 13.96
N THR A 19 29.27 -28.76 13.82
CA THR A 19 28.46 -28.86 12.59
C THR A 19 27.89 -27.49 12.20
N THR A 20 27.73 -27.21 10.89
CA THR A 20 27.30 -25.89 10.40
C THR A 20 25.88 -25.49 10.83
N LYS A 21 25.02 -26.47 11.11
CA LYS A 21 23.63 -26.23 11.54
C LYS A 21 23.56 -25.93 13.02
N LYS A 22 23.79 -24.68 13.40
CA LYS A 22 23.41 -24.17 14.72
C LYS A 22 21.89 -23.96 14.74
N ALA A 23 21.19 -24.53 15.72
CA ALA A 23 19.79 -24.21 15.94
C ALA A 23 19.69 -22.73 16.33
N PHE A 24 19.09 -21.91 15.46
CA PHE A 24 18.87 -20.49 15.73
C PHE A 24 17.73 -20.34 16.74
N SER A 25 18.02 -19.89 17.96
CA SER A 25 16.99 -19.56 18.96
C SER A 25 16.70 -18.07 18.94
N LEU A 26 15.42 -17.70 18.92
CA LEU A 26 14.96 -16.32 19.04
C LEU A 26 15.31 -15.71 20.42
N GLU A 27 15.57 -16.53 21.44
CA GLU A 27 15.97 -16.05 22.78
C GLU A 27 17.37 -15.45 22.76
N GLN A 28 18.26 -15.97 21.91
CA GLN A 28 19.62 -15.46 21.71
C GLN A 28 19.67 -14.18 20.89
N LEU A 29 18.53 -13.74 20.37
CA LEU A 29 18.44 -12.58 19.51
C LEU A 29 18.44 -11.29 20.35
N ASP A 30 19.08 -10.27 19.81
CA ASP A 30 19.09 -8.92 20.37
C ASP A 30 17.66 -8.36 20.48
N GLU A 31 17.43 -7.47 21.45
CA GLU A 31 16.12 -6.88 21.73
C GLU A 31 15.58 -6.10 20.53
N PHE A 32 16.45 -5.39 19.81
CA PHE A 32 16.11 -4.73 18.54
C PHE A 32 15.51 -5.71 17.52
N LEU A 33 16.17 -6.86 17.32
CA LEU A 33 15.73 -7.84 16.33
C LEU A 33 14.43 -8.53 16.79
N LYS A 34 14.28 -8.81 18.09
CA LYS A 34 13.02 -9.34 18.65
C LYS A 34 11.85 -8.42 18.33
N GLU A 35 12.00 -7.11 18.55
CA GLU A 35 10.97 -6.14 18.20
C GLU A 35 10.73 -6.05 16.69
N ALA A 36 11.79 -6.05 15.88
CA ALA A 36 11.66 -6.07 14.42
C ALA A 36 10.85 -7.29 13.93
N TYR A 37 11.07 -8.48 14.51
CA TYR A 37 10.30 -9.68 14.19
C TYR A 37 8.84 -9.59 14.65
N ARG A 38 8.57 -9.01 15.82
CA ARG A 38 7.20 -8.75 16.31
C ARG A 38 6.44 -7.84 15.35
N ILE A 39 7.03 -6.70 14.99
CA ILE A 39 6.45 -5.75 14.01
C ILE A 39 6.21 -6.45 12.66
N ASN A 40 7.18 -7.22 12.17
CA ASN A 40 7.04 -7.94 10.90
C ASN A 40 5.90 -8.98 10.92
N SER A 41 5.70 -9.65 12.05
CA SER A 41 4.58 -10.58 12.27
C SER A 41 3.25 -9.84 12.18
N HIS A 42 3.13 -8.70 12.88
CA HIS A 42 1.91 -7.87 12.85
C HIS A 42 1.60 -7.31 11.45
N ILE A 43 2.62 -6.84 10.72
CA ILE A 43 2.48 -6.40 9.32
C ILE A 43 1.97 -7.55 8.43
N SER A 44 2.54 -8.75 8.60
CA SER A 44 2.17 -9.92 7.81
C SER A 44 0.73 -10.37 8.09
N LEU A 45 0.32 -10.32 9.36
CA LEU A 45 -1.04 -10.62 9.79
C LEU A 45 -2.03 -9.63 9.18
N LEU A 46 -1.78 -8.33 9.31
CA LEU A 46 -2.63 -7.27 8.72
C LEU A 46 -2.76 -7.45 7.21
N HIS A 47 -1.65 -7.66 6.50
CA HIS A 47 -1.66 -7.87 5.06
C HIS A 47 -2.49 -9.08 4.64
N THR A 48 -2.40 -10.17 5.41
CA THR A 48 -3.18 -11.39 5.16
C THR A 48 -4.67 -11.16 5.42
N GLN A 49 -5.00 -10.47 6.52
CA GLN A 49 -6.38 -10.08 6.84
C GLN A 49 -6.99 -9.20 5.74
N LEU A 50 -6.26 -8.17 5.26
CA LEU A 50 -6.71 -7.31 4.17
C LEU A 50 -6.96 -8.12 2.88
N LYS A 51 -6.05 -9.04 2.52
CA LYS A 51 -6.24 -9.90 1.34
C LYS A 51 -7.45 -10.81 1.46
N ASN A 52 -7.67 -11.40 2.63
CA ASN A 52 -8.82 -12.28 2.87
C ASN A 52 -10.14 -11.51 2.81
N VAL A 53 -10.17 -10.29 3.36
CA VAL A 53 -11.35 -9.43 3.40
C VAL A 53 -11.61 -8.76 2.04
N ARG A 54 -10.58 -8.56 1.20
CA ARG A 54 -10.67 -7.87 -0.11
C ARG A 54 -11.84 -8.35 -0.97
N GLN A 55 -12.05 -9.66 -1.10
CA GLN A 55 -13.12 -10.20 -1.93
C GLN A 55 -14.51 -9.87 -1.38
N ALA A 56 -14.70 -10.02 -0.06
CA ALA A 56 -15.96 -9.69 0.61
C ALA A 56 -16.23 -8.18 0.64
N TYR A 57 -15.17 -7.37 0.78
CA TYR A 57 -15.19 -5.91 0.80
C TYR A 57 -15.54 -5.33 -0.58
N LEU A 58 -14.96 -5.88 -1.65
CA LEU A 58 -15.23 -5.43 -3.02
C LEU A 58 -16.49 -6.08 -3.62
N SER A 59 -17.11 -7.08 -3.00
CA SER A 59 -18.36 -7.64 -3.53
C SER A 59 -19.53 -6.68 -3.29
N THR A 60 -19.92 -5.90 -4.29
CA THR A 60 -21.11 -5.02 -4.25
C THR A 60 -22.36 -5.69 -4.84
N ALA A 61 -22.26 -6.96 -5.22
CA ALA A 61 -23.37 -7.67 -5.83
C ALA A 61 -24.41 -8.01 -4.75
N PRO A 62 -25.70 -7.64 -4.91
CA PRO A 62 -26.74 -8.21 -4.08
C PRO A 62 -26.67 -9.73 -4.28
N SER A 63 -26.68 -10.48 -3.18
CA SER A 63 -26.74 -11.95 -3.20
C SER A 63 -27.88 -12.35 -4.12
N ARG A 64 -27.59 -12.72 -5.37
CA ARG A 64 -28.56 -13.36 -6.25
C ARG A 64 -28.87 -14.68 -5.56
N LYS A 65 -30.04 -14.73 -4.91
CA LYS A 65 -30.56 -15.93 -4.25
C LYS A 65 -30.84 -16.96 -5.34
N SER A 66 -29.79 -17.60 -5.86
CA SER A 66 -29.91 -18.80 -6.68
C SER A 66 -30.25 -19.92 -5.71
N GLN A 67 -31.54 -20.22 -5.59
CA GLN A 67 -32.11 -21.25 -4.71
C GLN A 67 -31.65 -22.69 -5.07
N LEU A 68 -30.78 -22.87 -6.08
CA LEU A 68 -30.49 -24.20 -6.64
C LEU A 68 -29.07 -24.74 -6.39
N HIS A 69 -28.13 -23.96 -5.84
CA HIS A 69 -26.75 -24.44 -5.62
C HIS A 69 -26.12 -23.92 -4.30
N SER A 70 -26.75 -24.23 -3.15
CA SER A 70 -26.32 -23.68 -1.85
C SER A 70 -25.52 -24.64 -0.94
N LYS A 71 -25.02 -25.79 -1.43
CA LYS A 71 -24.44 -26.81 -0.52
C LYS A 71 -22.93 -26.99 -0.53
N LEU A 72 -22.14 -26.38 -1.44
CA LEU A 72 -20.74 -26.79 -1.61
C LEU A 72 -19.64 -25.73 -1.45
N LYS A 73 -19.92 -24.46 -1.18
CA LYS A 73 -18.86 -23.48 -0.90
C LYS A 73 -19.26 -22.50 0.21
N PRO A 74 -18.36 -22.16 1.14
CA PRO A 74 -18.57 -21.04 2.04
C PRO A 74 -18.58 -19.77 1.19
N HIS A 75 -19.77 -19.33 0.79
CA HIS A 75 -19.92 -18.04 0.14
C HIS A 75 -19.47 -16.98 1.13
N HIS A 76 -18.36 -16.30 0.81
CA HIS A 76 -17.99 -15.06 1.49
C HIS A 76 -19.17 -14.10 1.37
N LYS A 77 -19.92 -13.98 2.45
CA LYS A 77 -21.05 -13.05 2.56
C LYS A 77 -20.49 -11.65 2.27
N ALA A 78 -21.11 -10.93 1.34
CA ALA A 78 -20.71 -9.56 1.04
C ALA A 78 -20.82 -8.73 2.33
N LEU A 79 -19.79 -7.95 2.64
CA LEU A 79 -19.79 -7.08 3.81
C LEU A 79 -20.79 -5.94 3.60
N THR A 80 -21.55 -5.62 4.64
CA THR A 80 -22.39 -4.42 4.71
C THR A 80 -21.52 -3.16 4.70
N ASP A 81 -22.10 -2.02 4.32
CA ASP A 81 -21.35 -0.76 4.26
C ASP A 81 -20.79 -0.35 5.64
N ARG A 82 -21.51 -0.69 6.72
CA ARG A 82 -21.05 -0.53 8.11
C ARG A 82 -19.79 -1.36 8.39
N GLU A 83 -19.83 -2.65 8.07
CA GLU A 83 -18.69 -3.56 8.30
C GLU A 83 -17.48 -3.16 7.45
N ARG A 84 -17.68 -2.62 6.24
CA ARG A 84 -16.58 -2.09 5.40
C ARG A 84 -15.90 -0.90 6.06
N GLU A 85 -16.67 0.05 6.60
CA GLU A 85 -16.13 1.21 7.30
C GLU A 85 -15.37 0.80 8.57
N GLU A 86 -15.87 -0.20 9.30
CA GLU A 86 -15.18 -0.77 10.46
C GLU A 86 -13.84 -1.42 10.09
N VAL A 87 -13.80 -2.16 8.96
CA VAL A 87 -12.56 -2.72 8.41
C VAL A 87 -11.57 -1.59 8.05
N ASP A 88 -12.04 -0.52 7.42
CA ASP A 88 -11.19 0.60 7.03
C ASP A 88 -10.66 1.36 8.26
N ALA A 89 -11.50 1.59 9.26
CA ALA A 89 -11.11 2.24 10.52
C ALA A 89 -10.09 1.41 11.30
N ASN A 90 -10.31 0.09 11.40
CA ASN A 90 -9.40 -0.83 12.07
C ASN A 90 -8.05 -0.91 11.34
N ALA A 91 -8.07 -1.10 10.01
CA ALA A 91 -6.85 -1.13 9.20
C ALA A 91 -6.06 0.18 9.34
N LYS A 92 -6.72 1.35 9.27
CA LYS A 92 -6.06 2.65 9.49
C LYS A 92 -5.45 2.76 10.88
N LYS A 93 -6.13 2.27 11.93
CA LYS A 93 -5.60 2.25 13.30
C LYS A 93 -4.34 1.39 13.38
N MET A 94 -4.39 0.15 12.89
CA MET A 94 -3.24 -0.77 12.92
C MET A 94 -2.06 -0.24 12.10
N LEU A 95 -2.30 0.37 10.93
CA LEU A 95 -1.23 1.00 10.13
C LEU A 95 -0.55 2.16 10.86
N ARG A 96 -1.32 3.01 11.56
CA ARG A 96 -0.75 4.11 12.36
C ARG A 96 0.06 3.59 13.53
N GLU A 97 -0.45 2.58 14.23
CA GLU A 97 0.23 1.92 15.34
C GLU A 97 1.55 1.28 14.88
N LEU A 98 1.54 0.56 13.76
CA LEU A 98 2.74 -0.03 13.15
C LEU A 98 3.76 1.03 12.70
N ASN A 99 3.28 2.15 12.14
CA ASN A 99 4.17 3.26 11.78
C ASN A 99 4.81 3.86 13.03
N ALA A 100 4.04 4.08 14.10
CA ALA A 100 4.56 4.55 15.38
C ALA A 100 5.59 3.56 15.96
N SER A 101 5.32 2.26 15.96
CA SER A 101 6.28 1.26 16.46
C SER A 101 7.58 1.21 15.67
N ILE A 102 7.52 1.40 14.34
CA ILE A 102 8.72 1.48 13.50
C ILE A 102 9.52 2.75 13.81
N ARG A 103 8.84 3.88 14.07
CA ARG A 103 9.51 5.14 14.46
C ARG A 103 10.19 5.00 15.81
N THR A 104 9.50 4.48 16.83
CA THR A 104 10.10 4.26 18.15
C THR A 104 11.30 3.32 18.08
N LEU A 105 11.23 2.28 17.24
CA LEU A 105 12.36 1.37 17.03
C LEU A 105 13.54 2.07 16.34
N ALA A 106 13.27 2.94 15.36
CA ALA A 106 14.29 3.73 14.69
C ALA A 106 14.94 4.76 15.62
N ASP A 107 14.14 5.45 16.44
CA ASP A 107 14.65 6.44 17.42
C ASP A 107 15.53 5.75 18.47
N ALA A 108 15.12 4.57 18.95
CA ALA A 108 15.93 3.78 19.88
C ALA A 108 17.25 3.28 19.26
N GLU A 109 17.23 2.91 17.98
CA GLU A 109 18.43 2.51 17.24
C GLU A 109 19.38 3.69 17.06
N GLN A 110 18.86 4.86 16.69
CA GLN A 110 19.64 6.07 16.51
C GLN A 110 20.32 6.47 17.83
N LEU A 111 19.60 6.46 18.95
CA LEU A 111 20.18 6.74 20.27
C LEU A 111 21.30 5.75 20.60
N ARG A 112 21.10 4.45 20.34
CA ARG A 112 22.15 3.44 20.54
C ARG A 112 23.37 3.77 19.67
N HIS A 113 23.18 4.02 18.38
CA HIS A 113 24.27 4.32 17.47
C HIS A 113 25.07 5.55 17.91
N GLU A 114 24.39 6.63 18.29
CA GLU A 114 25.02 7.84 18.82
C GLU A 114 25.80 7.58 20.12
N THR A 115 25.25 6.79 21.05
CA THR A 115 25.95 6.44 22.29
C THR A 115 27.20 5.61 22.03
N GLU A 116 27.17 4.69 21.08
CA GLU A 116 28.31 3.83 20.74
C GLU A 116 29.41 4.61 20.03
N LEU A 117 29.04 5.50 19.11
CA LEU A 117 30.00 6.43 18.51
C LEU A 117 30.63 7.35 19.57
N ALA A 118 29.85 7.86 20.52
CA ALA A 118 30.36 8.66 21.62
C ALA A 118 31.31 7.85 22.54
N LEU A 119 30.99 6.58 22.81
CA LEU A 119 31.83 5.67 23.59
C LEU A 119 33.14 5.34 22.87
N ILE A 120 33.09 5.00 21.57
CA ILE A 120 34.28 4.76 20.74
C ILE A 120 35.14 6.03 20.72
N ARG A 121 34.52 7.18 20.45
CA ARG A 121 35.23 8.47 20.46
C ARG A 121 35.91 8.72 21.80
N LYS A 122 35.21 8.54 22.93
CA LYS A 122 35.77 8.72 24.27
C LYS A 122 36.90 7.74 24.58
N LYS A 123 36.73 6.45 24.28
CA LYS A 123 37.76 5.43 24.53
C LYS A 123 39.07 5.74 23.81
N HIS A 124 38.96 6.24 22.58
CA HIS A 124 40.13 6.47 21.73
C HIS A 124 40.62 7.92 21.70
N SER A 125 39.84 8.89 22.19
CA SER A 125 40.29 10.27 22.43
C SER A 125 40.83 10.50 23.84
N SER A 126 40.39 9.71 24.83
CA SER A 126 40.74 9.89 26.25
C SER A 126 42.01 9.13 26.68
N GLY A 127 42.57 8.28 25.83
CA GLY A 127 43.83 7.57 26.08
C GLY A 127 45.00 8.24 25.36
N LEU A 128 45.92 8.86 26.11
CA LEU A 128 47.29 9.22 25.70
C LEU A 128 47.51 10.33 24.64
N GLY A 129 46.49 10.85 23.96
CA GLY A 129 46.67 11.90 22.93
C GLY A 129 47.05 13.29 23.45
N MET A 130 46.68 13.63 24.69
CA MET A 130 46.84 14.99 25.23
C MET A 130 47.98 15.15 26.26
N LEU A 131 48.45 14.07 26.88
CA LEU A 131 49.51 14.16 27.90
C LEU A 131 50.93 13.92 27.36
N GLY A 132 51.06 13.36 26.16
CA GLY A 132 52.36 13.12 25.51
C GLY A 132 52.97 14.35 24.83
N SER A 133 52.18 15.37 24.50
CA SER A 133 52.65 16.52 23.70
C SER A 133 53.27 17.66 24.52
N TRP A 134 53.20 17.62 25.85
CA TRP A 134 53.76 18.66 26.72
C TRP A 134 55.01 18.22 27.51
N ALA A 135 55.30 16.91 27.58
CA ALA A 135 56.41 16.36 28.34
C ALA A 135 57.67 16.09 27.48
N SER A 136 57.53 16.12 26.15
CA SER A 136 58.65 16.18 25.22
C SER A 136 59.06 17.64 25.06
N GLY A 137 59.87 18.14 26.00
CA GLY A 137 60.48 19.46 25.92
C GLY A 137 61.26 19.65 24.61
N GLY A 138 60.61 20.19 23.59
CA GLY A 138 61.14 20.38 22.26
C GLY A 138 60.65 21.69 21.68
N LYS A 139 61.58 22.62 21.56
CA LYS A 139 61.42 24.01 21.13
C LYS A 139 60.78 24.11 19.74
N SER A 140 59.95 25.13 19.57
CA SER A 140 59.75 25.90 18.33
C SER A 140 59.37 25.14 17.06
N GLY A 141 58.15 25.41 16.61
CA GLY A 141 57.91 25.68 15.19
C GLY A 141 57.53 24.49 14.34
N THR A 142 56.45 24.69 13.57
CA THR A 142 56.14 24.04 12.29
C THR A 142 56.00 22.51 12.29
N GLY A 143 54.81 22.05 11.91
CA GLY A 143 54.62 20.71 11.36
C GLY A 143 54.04 19.72 12.37
N GLY A 144 52.73 19.56 12.32
CA GLY A 144 52.04 18.58 13.14
C GLY A 144 50.59 18.39 12.79
N MET A 145 50.23 18.57 11.52
CA MET A 145 49.02 18.02 10.93
C MET A 145 49.15 16.49 10.91
N LEU A 146 49.04 15.89 12.09
CA LEU A 146 48.95 14.46 12.32
C LEU A 146 47.65 14.34 13.12
N GLY A 147 46.50 14.16 12.47
CA GLY A 147 46.35 12.98 11.63
C GLY A 147 46.77 11.74 12.44
N GLY A 148 46.51 11.75 13.75
CA GLY A 148 46.75 10.64 14.65
C GLY A 148 46.12 9.44 13.97
N LYS A 149 46.98 8.56 13.44
CA LYS A 149 46.54 7.36 12.72
C LYS A 149 45.53 6.71 13.65
N LYS A 150 44.25 6.69 13.24
CA LYS A 150 43.21 5.97 13.98
C LYS A 150 43.85 4.64 14.38
N SER A 151 43.93 4.36 15.68
CA SER A 151 44.51 3.09 16.12
C SER A 151 43.79 1.99 15.35
N LYS A 152 44.52 0.96 14.86
CA LYS A 152 43.90 -0.13 14.08
C LYS A 152 42.70 -0.74 14.83
N GLU A 153 42.73 -0.68 16.16
CA GLU A 153 41.64 -1.08 17.04
C GLU A 153 40.40 -0.16 16.96
N HIS A 154 40.60 1.17 16.86
CA HIS A 154 39.52 2.15 16.65
C HIS A 154 38.84 1.96 15.29
N GLU A 155 39.64 1.77 14.24
CA GLU A 155 39.12 1.55 12.88
C GLU A 155 38.32 0.24 12.80
N GLN A 156 38.78 -0.82 13.46
CA GLN A 156 38.02 -2.08 13.57
C GLN A 156 36.73 -1.93 14.39
N ALA A 157 36.74 -1.13 15.46
CA ALA A 157 35.54 -0.88 16.26
C ALA A 157 34.51 -0.06 15.48
N GLU A 158 34.93 1.01 14.79
CA GLU A 158 34.07 1.80 13.90
C GLU A 158 33.52 0.96 12.76
N ALA A 159 34.33 0.09 12.14
CA ALA A 159 33.88 -0.76 11.03
C ALA A 159 32.82 -1.78 11.46
N LYS A 160 32.97 -2.39 12.64
CA LYS A 160 31.96 -3.30 13.21
C LYS A 160 30.66 -2.56 13.50
N GLU A 161 30.77 -1.35 14.06
CA GLU A 161 29.62 -0.50 14.36
C GLU A 161 28.88 -0.08 13.08
N ALA A 162 29.62 0.33 12.03
CA ALA A 162 29.06 0.67 10.74
C ALA A 162 28.37 -0.54 10.06
N GLN A 163 28.93 -1.74 10.20
CA GLN A 163 28.29 -2.96 9.70
C GLN A 163 26.97 -3.24 10.43
N MET A 164 26.94 -3.07 11.76
CA MET A 164 25.72 -3.27 12.55
C MET A 164 24.66 -2.21 12.23
N ALA A 165 25.04 -0.94 12.15
CA ALA A 165 24.17 0.16 11.76
C ALA A 165 23.58 -0.10 10.37
N GLY A 166 24.40 -0.44 9.38
CA GLY A 166 23.94 -0.77 8.04
C GLY A 166 22.98 -1.97 7.99
N HIS A 167 23.19 -2.98 8.83
CA HIS A 167 22.25 -4.10 8.94
C HIS A 167 20.90 -3.64 9.53
N ARG A 168 20.93 -2.87 10.61
CA ARG A 168 19.71 -2.39 11.29
C ARG A 168 18.93 -1.39 10.45
N ASP A 169 19.61 -0.50 9.73
CA ASP A 169 19.02 0.37 8.72
C ASP A 169 18.35 -0.43 7.61
N GLY A 170 18.99 -1.50 7.13
CA GLY A 170 18.40 -2.42 6.17
C GLY A 170 17.12 -3.08 6.69
N VAL A 171 17.10 -3.48 7.97
CA VAL A 171 15.90 -4.05 8.63
C VAL A 171 14.79 -3.00 8.74
N LEU A 172 15.10 -1.78 9.19
CA LEU A 172 14.12 -0.69 9.29
C LEU A 172 13.55 -0.32 7.91
N HIS A 173 14.41 -0.25 6.89
CA HIS A 173 14.00 -0.02 5.51
C HIS A 173 13.06 -1.11 5.01
N PHE A 174 13.40 -2.38 5.25
CA PHE A 174 12.54 -3.52 4.90
C PHE A 174 11.17 -3.45 5.59
N LEU A 175 11.11 -3.14 6.89
CA LEU A 175 9.84 -3.00 7.62
C LEU A 175 8.98 -1.88 7.05
N ARG A 176 9.58 -0.71 6.75
CA ARG A 176 8.88 0.42 6.11
C ARG A 176 8.35 0.03 4.74
N GLN A 177 9.14 -0.66 3.92
CA GLN A 177 8.73 -1.14 2.61
C GLN A 177 7.55 -2.12 2.69
N ARG A 178 7.57 -3.04 3.67
CA ARG A 178 6.44 -3.97 3.86
C ARG A 178 5.17 -3.27 4.36
N LEU A 179 5.30 -2.28 5.24
CA LEU A 179 4.16 -1.47 5.66
C LEU A 179 3.58 -0.69 4.47
N GLN A 180 4.44 -0.12 3.62
CA GLN A 180 4.03 0.58 2.41
C GLN A 180 3.22 -0.31 1.46
N GLN A 181 3.63 -1.56 1.24
CA GLN A 181 2.84 -2.52 0.46
C GLN A 181 1.45 -2.75 1.08
N CYS A 182 1.34 -2.79 2.40
CA CYS A 182 0.04 -2.93 3.06
C CYS A 182 -0.84 -1.68 2.83
N VAL A 183 -0.24 -0.49 2.94
CA VAL A 183 -0.92 0.79 2.66
C VAL A 183 -1.44 0.81 1.22
N GLU A 184 -0.62 0.43 0.24
CA GLU A 184 -1.01 0.33 -1.17
C GLU A 184 -2.17 -0.64 -1.38
N THR A 185 -2.14 -1.81 -0.72
CA THR A 185 -3.27 -2.76 -0.83
C THR A 185 -4.57 -2.20 -0.26
N GLN A 186 -4.51 -1.45 0.84
CA GLN A 186 -5.69 -0.80 1.40
C GLN A 186 -6.18 0.35 0.50
N GLN A 187 -5.28 1.20 0.02
CA GLN A 187 -5.60 2.30 -0.90
C GLN A 187 -6.27 1.77 -2.16
N SER A 188 -5.71 0.73 -2.78
CA SER A 188 -6.31 0.04 -3.92
C SER A 188 -7.75 -0.42 -3.66
N MET A 189 -8.05 -0.94 -2.46
CA MET A 189 -9.40 -1.38 -2.10
C MET A 189 -10.35 -0.19 -1.97
N MET A 190 -9.90 0.89 -1.31
CA MET A 190 -10.68 2.12 -1.12
C MET A 190 -10.93 2.85 -2.46
N GLU A 191 -9.93 2.91 -3.34
CA GLU A 191 -10.06 3.50 -4.68
C GLU A 191 -11.12 2.81 -5.50
N VAL A 192 -11.10 1.46 -5.55
CA VAL A 192 -12.13 0.69 -6.27
C VAL A 192 -13.53 0.93 -5.69
N ARG A 193 -13.63 1.15 -4.37
CA ARG A 193 -14.92 1.48 -3.75
C ARG A 193 -15.36 2.88 -4.15
N LEU A 194 -14.49 3.88 -4.05
CA LEU A 194 -14.77 5.26 -4.40
C LEU A 194 -15.13 5.42 -5.87
N THR A 195 -14.40 4.78 -6.78
CA THR A 195 -14.71 4.82 -8.22
C THR A 195 -16.09 4.26 -8.50
N ARG A 196 -16.47 3.16 -7.86
CA ARG A 196 -17.82 2.58 -7.98
C ARG A 196 -18.92 3.47 -7.40
N GLU A 197 -18.64 4.18 -6.31
CA GLU A 197 -19.59 5.15 -5.74
C GLU A 197 -19.78 6.36 -6.67
N VAL A 198 -18.69 6.85 -7.27
CA VAL A 198 -18.73 7.92 -8.29
C VAL A 198 -19.43 7.46 -9.57
N GLU A 199 -19.21 6.23 -10.03
CA GLU A 199 -19.92 5.66 -11.18
C GLU A 199 -21.42 5.49 -10.91
N LYS A 200 -21.79 5.05 -9.70
CA LYS A 200 -23.19 4.96 -9.28
C LYS A 200 -23.86 6.33 -9.25
N SER A 201 -23.22 7.36 -8.68
CA SER A 201 -23.80 8.71 -8.66
C SER A 201 -23.95 9.28 -10.07
N ARG A 202 -22.97 9.04 -10.95
CA ARG A 202 -23.06 9.36 -12.39
C ARG A 202 -24.19 8.61 -13.09
N SER A 203 -24.37 7.32 -12.80
CA SER A 203 -25.41 6.47 -13.42
C SER A 203 -26.82 6.84 -12.94
N VAL A 204 -27.00 7.12 -11.64
CA VAL A 204 -28.29 7.61 -11.10
C VAL A 204 -28.65 8.95 -11.72
N LEU A 205 -27.69 9.86 -11.88
CA LEU A 205 -27.90 11.15 -12.53
C LEU A 205 -28.24 10.98 -14.02
N ALA A 206 -27.57 10.06 -14.73
CA ALA A 206 -27.88 9.73 -16.13
C ALA A 206 -29.27 9.08 -16.27
N LYS A 207 -29.67 8.23 -15.32
CA LYS A 207 -31.00 7.59 -15.26
C LYS A 207 -32.11 8.58 -14.87
N ALA A 208 -31.78 9.61 -14.08
CA ALA A 208 -32.70 10.66 -13.65
C ALA A 208 -32.86 11.80 -14.69
N ARG A 209 -32.07 11.80 -15.78
CA ARG A 209 -32.26 12.75 -16.89
C ARG A 209 -33.59 12.42 -17.59
N PRO A 210 -34.59 13.33 -17.56
CA PRO A 210 -35.89 13.09 -18.16
C PRO A 210 -35.72 13.15 -19.69
N GLY A 211 -35.64 11.97 -20.31
CA GLY A 211 -35.37 11.83 -21.74
C GLY A 211 -34.73 10.50 -22.14
N SER A 212 -34.22 9.72 -21.18
CA SER A 212 -33.72 8.35 -21.41
C SER A 212 -34.70 7.29 -20.88
N MET A 213 -35.99 7.45 -21.17
CA MET A 213 -36.88 6.29 -21.24
C MET A 213 -36.71 5.64 -22.61
N HIS A 214 -36.73 4.31 -22.63
CA HIS A 214 -36.75 3.48 -23.82
C HIS A 214 -37.60 4.08 -24.96
N VAL A 215 -36.94 4.51 -26.03
CA VAL A 215 -37.53 4.45 -27.38
C VAL A 215 -37.49 2.98 -27.77
N GLY A 216 -38.57 2.25 -27.46
CA GLY A 216 -38.62 0.82 -27.74
C GLY A 216 -39.83 0.12 -27.16
N ALA A 217 -41.04 0.63 -27.42
CA ALA A 217 -42.29 -0.14 -27.36
C ALA A 217 -43.47 0.74 -27.85
N ILE A 218 -43.51 1.06 -29.15
CA ILE A 218 -44.78 1.41 -29.81
C ILE A 218 -45.07 0.26 -30.76
N GLY A 219 -46.03 -0.59 -30.38
CA GLY A 219 -46.52 -1.65 -31.26
C GLY A 219 -47.00 -2.91 -30.52
N ALA A 220 -48.05 -2.80 -29.70
CA ALA A 220 -48.88 -3.96 -29.36
C ALA A 220 -50.28 -3.49 -28.91
N GLN A 221 -51.22 -3.50 -29.86
CA GLN A 221 -52.66 -3.48 -29.59
C GLN A 221 -53.08 -4.83 -28.96
N PRO A 222 -54.09 -4.88 -28.07
CA PRO A 222 -54.64 -6.13 -27.57
C PRO A 222 -55.86 -6.53 -28.41
N SER A 223 -55.82 -7.69 -29.07
CA SER A 223 -57.01 -8.29 -29.68
C SER A 223 -57.18 -9.74 -29.23
N PHE A 224 -58.31 -9.95 -28.57
CA PHE A 224 -58.92 -11.25 -28.26
C PHE A 224 -59.28 -12.00 -29.55
N GLY A 225 -59.17 -13.33 -29.54
CA GLY A 225 -59.79 -14.18 -30.57
C GLY A 225 -59.15 -15.57 -30.69
N ALA A 226 -59.85 -16.58 -30.18
CA ALA A 226 -59.51 -18.00 -30.26
C ALA A 226 -59.63 -18.57 -31.69
N SER A 227 -58.92 -19.68 -31.98
CA SER A 227 -59.51 -20.95 -32.46
C SER A 227 -58.53 -21.84 -33.25
N LEU A 228 -58.34 -23.08 -32.71
CA LEU A 228 -58.26 -24.42 -33.33
C LEU A 228 -57.28 -24.79 -34.48
N GLY A 229 -56.65 -25.96 -34.30
CA GLY A 229 -56.07 -26.84 -35.33
C GLY A 229 -54.59 -27.16 -35.08
N ASP A 230 -54.22 -28.18 -34.29
CA ASP A 230 -54.21 -29.64 -34.56
C ASP A 230 -53.08 -30.12 -35.51
N ARG A 231 -52.39 -31.16 -35.03
CA ARG A 231 -51.51 -32.16 -35.67
C ARG A 231 -49.98 -31.98 -35.68
N ASP A 232 -49.38 -32.92 -34.95
CA ASP A 232 -48.00 -33.36 -34.82
C ASP A 232 -47.33 -33.83 -36.13
N LEU A 233 -46.00 -33.66 -36.24
CA LEU A 233 -44.98 -34.76 -36.24
C LEU A 233 -43.59 -34.28 -36.75
N ASP A 234 -42.57 -34.71 -36.01
CA ASP A 234 -41.16 -34.99 -36.37
C ASP A 234 -40.12 -33.87 -36.69
N GLY A 235 -39.06 -33.87 -35.86
CA GLY A 235 -37.66 -33.59 -36.26
C GLY A 235 -37.05 -32.24 -35.87
N PRO A 236 -36.03 -32.16 -34.98
CA PRO A 236 -35.41 -30.90 -34.59
C PRO A 236 -34.35 -30.48 -35.62
N THR A 237 -34.64 -29.41 -36.36
CA THR A 237 -33.66 -28.73 -37.21
C THR A 237 -33.47 -27.30 -36.70
N LEU A 238 -32.32 -27.04 -36.08
CA LEU A 238 -31.83 -25.69 -35.75
C LEU A 238 -31.56 -24.93 -37.06
N PRO A 239 -31.88 -23.62 -37.14
CA PRO A 239 -30.82 -22.68 -37.50
C PRO A 239 -30.97 -21.31 -36.80
N GLY A 240 -29.84 -20.70 -36.44
CA GLY A 240 -29.79 -19.25 -36.18
C GLY A 240 -29.09 -18.79 -34.91
N THR A 241 -28.09 -19.52 -34.41
CA THR A 241 -27.13 -18.96 -33.45
C THR A 241 -25.94 -18.39 -34.21
N SER A 242 -25.98 -17.10 -34.54
CA SER A 242 -24.79 -16.39 -35.02
C SER A 242 -23.79 -16.25 -33.87
N PHE A 243 -22.90 -17.24 -33.79
CA PHE A 243 -21.54 -17.07 -33.27
C PHE A 243 -20.91 -15.89 -34.03
N ILE A 244 -20.48 -14.85 -33.31
CA ILE A 244 -19.49 -13.90 -33.84
C ILE A 244 -18.13 -14.38 -33.30
N PRO A 245 -17.24 -14.91 -34.15
CA PRO A 245 -15.85 -15.14 -33.78
C PRO A 245 -15.17 -13.82 -33.38
N LEU A 246 -14.49 -13.84 -32.24
CA LEU A 246 -13.51 -12.85 -31.81
C LEU A 246 -12.28 -12.92 -32.71
N GLN A 247 -12.34 -12.28 -33.88
CA GLN A 247 -11.17 -11.85 -34.66
C GLN A 247 -11.64 -10.75 -35.62
N ASP A 248 -10.92 -9.62 -35.65
CA ASP A 248 -11.11 -8.42 -36.49
C ASP A 248 -11.88 -7.20 -35.93
N GLU A 249 -11.85 -6.95 -34.62
CA GLU A 249 -12.23 -5.64 -34.03
C GLU A 249 -11.03 -4.68 -33.88
N GLU A 250 -10.12 -4.64 -34.86
CA GLU A 250 -9.09 -3.58 -34.98
C GLU A 250 -9.31 -2.63 -36.17
N LYS A 251 -10.36 -2.85 -37.00
CA LYS A 251 -10.60 -2.06 -38.23
C LYS A 251 -11.86 -1.19 -38.26
N LYS A 252 -12.55 -1.01 -37.13
CA LYS A 252 -13.64 -0.02 -36.99
C LYS A 252 -13.36 1.02 -35.91
N ARG A 253 -12.20 1.69 -36.01
CA ARG A 253 -12.12 3.06 -35.50
C ARG A 253 -12.93 3.93 -36.46
N GLY A 254 -14.13 4.32 -36.03
CA GLY A 254 -14.82 5.45 -36.65
C GLY A 254 -13.93 6.70 -36.63
N PRO A 255 -14.23 7.73 -37.44
CA PRO A 255 -13.48 8.97 -37.43
C PRO A 255 -13.41 9.53 -36.00
N PRO A 256 -12.31 10.21 -35.61
CA PRO A 256 -12.27 10.90 -34.32
C PRO A 256 -13.50 11.81 -34.17
N PRO A 257 -14.05 11.96 -32.95
CA PRO A 257 -15.16 12.90 -32.74
C PRO A 257 -14.73 14.29 -33.24
N PRO A 258 -15.65 15.07 -33.83
CA PRO A 258 -15.32 16.40 -34.31
C PRO A 258 -14.71 17.21 -33.16
N ASP A 259 -13.63 17.94 -33.46
CA ASP A 259 -13.05 18.91 -32.55
C ASP A 259 -14.18 19.80 -31.99
N LEU A 260 -14.16 20.04 -30.67
CA LEU A 260 -15.20 20.76 -29.95
C LEU A 260 -15.58 22.03 -30.72
N THR A 261 -16.89 22.25 -30.89
CA THR A 261 -17.35 23.47 -31.55
C THR A 261 -16.85 24.68 -30.75
N GLU A 262 -16.50 25.78 -31.42
CA GLU A 262 -15.97 26.99 -30.74
C GLU A 262 -16.92 27.49 -29.64
N GLU A 263 -18.23 27.24 -29.78
CA GLU A 263 -19.25 27.50 -28.76
C GLU A 263 -19.09 26.61 -27.51
N GLU A 264 -18.77 25.32 -27.67
CA GLU A 264 -18.51 24.40 -26.55
C GLU A 264 -17.23 24.78 -25.78
N VAL A 265 -16.19 25.22 -26.50
CA VAL A 265 -14.96 25.75 -25.88
C VAL A 265 -15.24 27.03 -25.11
N GLN A 266 -16.06 27.93 -25.66
CA GLN A 266 -16.48 29.14 -24.95
C GLN A 266 -17.32 28.84 -23.71
N MET A 267 -18.22 27.84 -23.77
CA MET A 267 -18.97 27.41 -22.60
C MET A 267 -18.08 26.78 -21.53
N PHE A 268 -17.03 26.05 -21.93
CA PHE A 268 -16.04 25.51 -21.00
C PHE A 268 -15.19 26.60 -20.34
N GLU A 269 -14.73 27.58 -21.11
CA GLU A 269 -13.94 28.72 -20.60
C GLU A 269 -14.77 29.59 -19.64
N LYS A 270 -16.02 29.87 -20.02
CA LYS A 270 -16.98 30.60 -19.17
C LYS A 270 -17.30 29.82 -17.90
N GLY A 271 -17.49 28.51 -17.99
CA GLY A 271 -17.72 27.64 -16.83
C GLY A 271 -16.50 27.56 -15.90
N SER A 272 -15.29 27.52 -16.46
CA SER A 272 -14.04 27.54 -15.69
C SER A 272 -13.86 28.85 -14.94
N GLN A 273 -14.13 30.00 -15.58
CA GLN A 273 -14.13 31.30 -14.91
C GLN A 273 -15.18 31.40 -13.80
N ASP A 274 -16.39 30.88 -14.04
CA ASP A 274 -17.46 30.92 -13.04
C ASP A 274 -17.12 30.04 -11.82
N MET A 275 -16.48 28.89 -12.06
CA MET A 275 -15.93 28.04 -11.00
C MET A 275 -14.83 28.75 -10.19
N MET A 276 -13.90 29.46 -10.84
CA MET A 276 -12.89 30.25 -10.12
C MET A 276 -13.52 31.35 -9.27
N LYS A 277 -14.49 32.09 -9.80
CA LYS A 277 -15.25 33.11 -9.03
C LYS A 277 -16.01 32.51 -7.86
N TYR A 278 -16.59 31.32 -8.03
CA TYR A 278 -17.25 30.60 -6.95
C TYR A 278 -16.25 30.26 -5.83
N TYR A 279 -15.06 29.77 -6.17
CA TYR A 279 -14.00 29.51 -5.18
C TYR A 279 -13.51 30.78 -4.50
N GLU A 280 -13.27 31.85 -5.24
CA GLU A 280 -12.91 33.16 -4.68
C GLU A 280 -13.98 33.65 -3.71
N SER A 281 -15.26 33.60 -4.10
CA SER A 281 -16.38 34.01 -3.22
C SER A 281 -16.55 33.10 -1.99
N THR A 282 -16.14 31.84 -2.08
CA THR A 282 -16.19 30.89 -0.96
C THR A 282 -15.02 31.16 -0.02
N LEU A 283 -13.82 31.44 -0.55
CA LEU A 283 -12.67 31.87 0.25
C LEU A 283 -12.94 33.22 0.93
N GLU A 284 -13.50 34.19 0.21
CA GLU A 284 -13.91 35.49 0.76
C GLU A 284 -15.01 35.39 1.82
N LYS A 285 -15.83 34.33 1.83
CA LYS A 285 -16.81 34.09 2.90
C LYS A 285 -16.21 33.41 4.12
N VAL A 286 -15.26 32.50 3.92
CA VAL A 286 -14.62 31.73 5.00
C VAL A 286 -13.58 32.57 5.73
N ILE A 287 -12.81 33.42 5.04
CA ILE A 287 -11.78 34.28 5.64
C ILE A 287 -12.33 35.26 6.70
N PRO A 288 -13.42 36.03 6.47
CA PRO A 288 -13.99 36.91 7.50
C PRO A 288 -14.74 36.16 8.60
N GLN A 289 -15.23 34.94 8.35
CA GLN A 289 -15.82 34.10 9.40
C GLN A 289 -14.76 33.53 10.36
N GLU A 290 -13.59 33.15 9.86
CA GLU A 290 -12.45 32.73 10.70
C GLU A 290 -11.78 33.92 11.43
N LEU A 291 -11.69 35.10 10.80
CA LEU A 291 -11.18 36.32 11.43
C LEU A 291 -12.14 36.88 12.51
N SER A 292 -13.45 36.73 12.34
CA SER A 292 -14.44 37.16 13.35
C SER A 292 -14.68 36.13 14.46
N SER A 293 -14.49 34.83 14.20
CA SER A 293 -14.53 33.79 15.24
C SER A 293 -13.27 33.82 16.13
N SER A 294 -12.12 34.20 15.58
CA SER A 294 -10.85 34.32 16.32
C SER A 294 -10.76 35.54 17.25
N PHE A 295 -11.67 36.52 17.13
CA PHE A 295 -11.71 37.72 17.99
C PHE A 295 -12.82 37.68 19.07
N LYS A 296 -13.51 36.55 19.23
CA LYS A 296 -14.53 36.33 20.27
C LYS A 296 -14.18 35.12 21.12
N ILE A 297 -13.14 35.28 21.93
CA ILE A 297 -12.84 34.39 23.05
C ILE A 297 -13.09 35.22 24.34
N PRO A 298 -14.06 34.87 25.20
CA PRO A 298 -14.11 35.39 26.57
C PRO A 298 -12.99 34.81 27.44
#